data_AF-A0A6M0SVW7-F1
#
_entry.id   AF-A0A6M0SVW7-F1
#
_cell.length_a   1.000
_cell.length_b   1.000
_cell.length_c   1.000
_cell.angle_alpha   90.00
_cell.angle_beta   90.00
_cell.angle_gamma   90.00
#
_symmetry.space_group_name_H-M   'P 1'
#
loop_
_entity.id
_entity.type
_entity.pdbx_description
1 polymer ?
#
loop_
_entity_poly.entity_id
_entity_poly.type
_entity_poly.pdbx_seq_one_letter_code
_entity_poly.pdbx_strand_id
1 'polypeptide(L)'
;MISTFTKKTSKIKNKSKIRSIPPILMLVILLFILISINFVKNLRYDNELYNSKLQEKIYNSMMIKETRLKAYSRSINLNKGSSSNTCVYFIAEVLRINGENIDDSTCNTTQLLQIMKKDGWKKSKNYKKLKPGDICFTTDENLNKNGIPTHTYIFMGWAEEGKYDYAYICDNQAKDYSGRIYHLRNITKIDTIKGSTKEPFNFFMYKKKGIIR
;
A
#
# COMPACT_ATOMS: atom_id res chain seq x y z
N MET A 1 30.57 -79.94 46.87
CA MET A 1 29.29 -79.20 46.98
C MET A 1 29.56 -77.75 46.64
N ILE A 2 29.05 -77.29 45.50
CA ILE A 2 29.24 -75.94 44.98
C ILE A 2 28.05 -75.10 45.48
N SER A 3 28.33 -74.10 46.33
CA SER A 3 27.33 -73.14 46.80
C SER A 3 27.27 -71.96 45.82
N THR A 4 26.13 -71.83 45.14
CA THR A 4 25.83 -70.79 44.16
C THR A 4 25.55 -69.44 44.83
N PHE A 5 26.39 -68.45 44.52
CA PHE A 5 26.13 -67.03 44.82
C PHE A 5 25.01 -66.52 43.92
N THR A 6 23.87 -66.14 44.50
CA THR A 6 22.81 -65.40 43.80
C THR A 6 23.01 -63.90 43.96
N LYS A 7 23.41 -63.25 42.86
CA LYS A 7 23.62 -61.80 42.75
C LYS A 7 22.25 -61.11 42.67
N LYS A 8 21.83 -60.43 43.74
CA LYS A 8 20.61 -59.61 43.77
C LYS A 8 20.86 -58.33 42.96
N THR A 9 20.35 -58.27 41.73
CA THR A 9 20.35 -57.03 40.93
C THR A 9 19.27 -56.08 41.45
N SER A 10 19.68 -54.99 42.10
CA SER A 10 18.81 -53.87 42.44
C SER A 10 18.51 -53.04 41.19
N LYS A 11 17.24 -53.03 40.76
CA LYS A 11 16.76 -52.11 39.73
C LYS A 11 16.73 -50.68 40.29
N ILE A 12 17.71 -49.85 39.91
CA ILE A 12 17.68 -48.41 40.14
C ILE A 12 16.59 -47.82 39.23
N LYS A 13 15.43 -47.47 39.80
CA LYS A 13 14.39 -46.69 39.12
C LYS A 13 14.83 -45.22 39.09
N ASN A 14 15.45 -44.79 38.00
CA ASN A 14 15.70 -43.39 37.73
C ASN A 14 14.37 -42.69 37.36
N LYS A 15 13.62 -42.22 38.36
CA LYS A 15 12.49 -41.31 38.13
C LYS A 15 13.07 -39.90 37.93
N SER A 16 13.19 -39.47 36.68
CA SER A 16 13.46 -38.07 36.36
C SER A 16 12.36 -37.19 36.97
N LYS A 17 12.71 -36.44 38.03
CA LYS A 17 11.80 -35.53 38.71
C LYS A 17 11.63 -34.30 37.82
N ILE A 18 10.62 -34.32 36.95
CA ILE A 18 10.21 -33.13 36.18
C ILE A 18 9.72 -32.11 37.21
N ARG A 19 10.48 -31.02 37.41
CA ARG A 19 10.06 -29.92 38.28
C ARG A 19 8.84 -29.27 37.63
N SER A 20 7.69 -29.35 38.30
CA SER A 20 6.45 -28.70 37.85
C SER A 20 6.65 -27.18 37.85
N ILE A 21 6.34 -26.55 36.71
CA ILE A 21 6.35 -25.09 36.59
C ILE A 21 5.29 -24.53 37.54
N PRO A 22 5.63 -23.52 38.38
CA PRO A 22 4.65 -22.92 39.26
C PRO A 22 3.53 -22.25 38.44
N PRO A 23 2.26 -22.34 38.87
CA PRO A 23 1.10 -21.91 38.08
C PRO A 23 1.16 -20.41 37.70
N ILE A 24 1.74 -19.57 38.56
CA ILE A 24 1.96 -18.14 38.29
C ILE A 24 2.89 -17.94 37.09
N LEU A 25 3.99 -18.70 37.01
CA LEU A 25 4.94 -18.60 35.90
C LEU A 25 4.31 -19.11 34.59
N MET A 26 3.45 -20.12 34.66
CA MET A 26 2.69 -20.60 33.51
C MET A 26 1.73 -19.52 32.96
N LEU A 27 1.09 -18.77 33.86
CA LEU A 27 0.15 -17.70 33.52
C LEU A 27 0.86 -16.49 32.88
N VAL A 28 2.05 -16.13 33.39
CA VAL A 28 2.91 -15.09 32.80
C VAL A 28 3.38 -15.48 31.39
N ILE A 29 3.78 -16.74 31.18
CA ILE A 29 4.18 -17.24 29.85
C ILE A 29 2.98 -17.15 28.87
N LEU A 30 1.78 -17.53 29.32
CA LEU A 30 0.57 -17.46 28.50
C LEU A 30 0.23 -16.03 28.07
N LEU A 31 0.31 -15.07 29.00
CA LEU A 31 0.13 -13.64 28.72
C LEU A 31 1.16 -13.13 27.71
N PHE A 32 2.43 -13.51 27.87
CA PHE A 32 3.50 -13.10 26.96
C PHE A 32 3.29 -13.67 25.55
N ILE A 33 2.82 -14.92 25.44
CA ILE A 33 2.46 -15.54 24.16
C ILE A 33 1.30 -14.78 23.49
N LEU A 34 0.24 -14.44 24.25
CA LEU A 34 -0.89 -13.66 23.75
C LEU A 34 -0.48 -12.28 23.21
N ILE A 35 0.37 -11.55 23.95
CA ILE A 35 0.92 -10.27 23.53
C ILE A 35 1.76 -10.45 22.25
N SER A 36 2.61 -11.46 22.21
CA SER A 36 3.46 -11.76 21.06
C SER A 36 2.63 -12.12 19.81
N ILE A 37 1.56 -12.90 19.97
CA ILE A 37 0.62 -13.22 18.89
C ILE A 37 -0.06 -11.96 18.38
N ASN A 38 -0.55 -11.09 19.27
CA ASN A 38 -1.18 -9.83 18.88
C ASN A 38 -0.20 -8.89 18.16
N PHE A 39 1.04 -8.81 18.62
CA PHE A 39 2.11 -8.05 17.97
C PHE A 39 2.41 -8.58 16.57
N VAL A 40 2.56 -9.90 16.41
CA VAL A 40 2.76 -10.53 15.10
C VAL A 40 1.56 -10.32 14.17
N LYS A 41 0.33 -10.39 14.69
CA LYS A 41 -0.89 -10.09 13.91
C LYS A 41 -0.91 -8.65 13.43
N ASN A 42 -0.58 -7.69 14.31
CA ASN A 42 -0.53 -6.28 13.95
C ASN A 42 0.53 -6.00 12.88
N LEU A 43 1.73 -6.57 13.05
CA LEU A 43 2.80 -6.50 12.04
C LEU A 43 2.39 -7.14 10.70
N ARG A 44 1.61 -8.23 10.72
CA ARG A 44 1.08 -8.85 9.50
C ARG A 44 0.02 -7.98 8.84
N TYR A 45 -0.89 -7.38 9.62
CA TYR A 45 -1.93 -6.49 9.11
C TYR A 45 -1.35 -5.28 8.38
N ASP A 46 -0.40 -4.57 9.01
CA ASP A 46 0.35 -3.50 8.35
C ASP A 46 1.11 -4.01 7.13
N ASN A 47 1.57 -5.28 7.20
CA ASN A 47 2.25 -5.90 6.07
C ASN A 47 1.34 -6.24 4.89
N GLU A 48 0.06 -6.48 5.13
CA GLU A 48 -0.91 -6.75 4.08
C GLU A 48 -1.53 -5.48 3.52
N LEU A 49 -1.64 -4.41 4.31
CA LEU A 49 -2.35 -3.21 3.90
C LEU A 49 -1.62 -2.43 2.80
N TYR A 50 -0.29 -2.31 2.86
CA TYR A 50 0.48 -1.50 1.89
C TYR A 50 1.49 -2.32 1.09
N ASN A 51 1.78 -1.88 -0.15
CA ASN A 51 2.79 -2.51 -1.00
C ASN A 51 4.23 -2.21 -0.59
N SER A 52 4.50 -1.06 0.06
CA SER A 52 5.76 -0.74 0.72
C SER A 52 5.61 0.41 1.72
N LYS A 53 6.70 0.77 2.42
CA LYS A 53 6.74 1.95 3.29
C LYS A 53 6.45 3.25 2.53
N LEU A 54 6.81 3.34 1.25
CA LEU A 54 6.50 4.52 0.44
C LEU A 54 4.98 4.63 0.19
N GLN A 55 4.30 3.55 -0.16
CA GLN A 55 2.84 3.55 -0.34
C GLN A 55 2.12 3.93 0.96
N GLU A 56 2.59 3.43 2.11
CA GLU A 56 2.07 3.84 3.42
C GLU A 56 2.24 5.35 3.66
N LYS A 57 3.43 5.90 3.39
CA LYS A 57 3.69 7.35 3.50
C LYS A 57 2.77 8.16 2.58
N ILE A 58 2.66 7.74 1.30
CA ILE A 58 1.77 8.37 0.32
C ILE A 58 0.34 8.39 0.86
N TYR A 59 -0.20 7.23 1.25
CA TYR A 59 -1.54 7.12 1.80
C TYR A 59 -1.76 8.03 3.01
N ASN A 60 -0.89 7.93 4.03
CA ASN A 60 -1.00 8.73 5.25
C ASN A 60 -0.93 10.23 4.95
N SER A 61 -0.04 10.65 4.06
CA SER A 61 0.07 12.04 3.63
C SER A 61 -1.20 12.51 2.90
N MET A 62 -1.78 11.65 2.06
CA MET A 62 -2.99 11.96 1.30
C MET A 62 -4.26 11.88 2.13
N MET A 63 -4.23 11.35 3.35
CA MET A 63 -5.32 11.49 4.32
C MET A 63 -5.40 12.89 4.93
N ILE A 64 -4.29 13.62 4.97
CA ILE A 64 -4.19 14.99 5.53
C ILE A 64 -4.63 16.02 4.48
N LYS A 65 -5.59 16.88 4.83
CA LYS A 65 -6.17 17.87 3.90
C LYS A 65 -5.14 18.90 3.45
N GLU A 66 -4.31 19.37 4.37
CA GLU A 66 -3.30 20.40 4.15
C GLU A 66 -2.23 19.88 3.18
N THR A 67 -1.82 18.63 3.31
CA THR A 67 -0.89 17.97 2.38
C THR A 67 -1.48 17.86 0.98
N ARG A 68 -2.76 17.46 0.86
CA ARG A 68 -3.46 17.44 -0.44
C ARG A 68 -3.49 18.83 -1.08
N LEU A 69 -3.85 19.86 -0.32
CA LEU A 69 -3.90 21.25 -0.81
C LEU A 69 -2.51 21.76 -1.20
N LYS A 70 -1.47 21.43 -0.44
CA LYS A 70 -0.08 21.75 -0.78
C LYS A 70 0.31 21.15 -2.13
N ALA A 71 0.04 19.85 -2.33
CA ALA A 71 0.35 19.16 -3.58
C ALA A 71 -0.42 19.77 -4.77
N TYR A 72 -1.71 20.05 -4.58
CA TYR A 72 -2.56 20.66 -5.59
C TYR A 72 -2.09 22.07 -5.98
N SER A 73 -1.88 22.96 -5.01
CA SER A 73 -1.43 24.33 -5.27
C SER A 73 -0.05 24.38 -5.92
N ARG A 74 0.89 23.52 -5.49
CA ARG A 74 2.22 23.42 -6.11
C ARG A 74 2.13 22.91 -7.55
N SER A 75 1.25 21.94 -7.83
CA SER A 75 1.03 21.45 -9.19
C SER A 75 0.54 22.54 -10.15
N ILE A 76 -0.33 23.44 -9.68
CA ILE A 76 -0.82 24.58 -10.44
C ILE A 76 0.30 25.59 -10.69
N ASN A 77 1.11 25.87 -9.67
CA ASN A 77 2.24 26.80 -9.78
C ASN A 77 3.26 26.30 -10.82
N LEU A 78 3.65 25.03 -10.75
CA LEU A 78 4.55 24.42 -11.74
C LEU A 78 3.98 24.46 -13.16
N ASN A 79 2.66 24.46 -13.31
CA ASN A 79 1.95 24.59 -14.58
C ASN A 79 1.54 26.04 -14.91
N LYS A 80 2.36 27.02 -14.50
CA LYS A 80 2.19 28.45 -14.83
C LYS A 80 0.82 29.02 -14.43
N GLY A 81 0.26 28.54 -13.32
CA GLY A 81 -1.03 28.99 -12.79
C GLY A 81 -2.25 28.25 -13.35
N SER A 82 -2.08 27.28 -14.26
CA SER A 82 -3.19 26.50 -14.82
C SER A 82 -3.42 25.20 -14.05
N SER A 83 -4.68 24.89 -13.74
CA SER A 83 -5.08 23.60 -13.14
C SER A 83 -5.37 22.51 -14.18
N SER A 84 -5.40 22.85 -15.46
CA SER A 84 -5.62 21.89 -16.54
C SER A 84 -4.39 21.03 -16.77
N ASN A 85 -4.60 19.72 -16.94
CA ASN A 85 -3.55 18.73 -17.25
C ASN A 85 -2.40 18.67 -16.22
N THR A 86 -2.68 18.97 -14.95
CA THR A 86 -1.68 18.92 -13.86
C THR A 86 -1.58 17.58 -13.14
N CYS A 87 -2.16 16.50 -13.68
CA CYS A 87 -2.20 15.20 -12.98
C CYS A 87 -0.80 14.69 -12.63
N VAL A 88 0.15 14.81 -13.55
CA VAL A 88 1.53 14.38 -13.33
C VAL A 88 2.26 15.32 -12.38
N TYR A 89 2.06 16.64 -12.48
CA TYR A 89 2.63 17.58 -11.51
C TYR A 89 2.13 17.30 -10.08
N PHE A 90 0.84 16.97 -9.94
CA PHE A 90 0.25 16.60 -8.65
C PHE A 90 0.89 15.32 -8.10
N ILE A 91 0.96 14.25 -8.90
CA ILE A 91 1.59 13.00 -8.45
C ILE A 91 3.08 13.17 -8.16
N ALA A 92 3.82 13.90 -8.99
CA ALA A 92 5.23 14.21 -8.77
C ALA A 92 5.44 14.96 -7.45
N GLU A 93 4.57 15.91 -7.12
CA GLU A 93 4.64 16.62 -5.86
C GLU A 93 4.30 15.74 -4.66
N VAL A 94 3.29 14.87 -4.76
CA VAL A 94 3.01 13.90 -3.70
C VAL A 94 4.22 12.99 -3.48
N LEU A 95 4.89 12.55 -4.54
CA LEU A 95 6.09 11.74 -4.45
C LEU A 95 7.26 12.50 -3.79
N ARG A 96 7.48 13.76 -4.15
CA ARG A 96 8.47 14.65 -3.51
C ARG A 96 8.20 14.85 -2.02
N ILE A 97 6.95 15.14 -1.64
CA ILE A 97 6.53 15.27 -0.24
C ILE A 97 6.88 14.01 0.57
N ASN A 98 6.85 12.84 -0.07
CA ASN A 98 7.11 11.55 0.57
C ASN A 98 8.56 11.05 0.41
N GLY A 99 9.46 11.91 -0.07
CA GLY A 99 10.91 11.68 -0.09
C GLY A 99 11.47 11.07 -1.37
N GLU A 100 10.69 10.96 -2.44
CA GLU A 100 11.21 10.58 -3.75
C GLU A 100 11.81 11.81 -4.45
N ASN A 101 12.91 11.61 -5.18
CA ASN A 101 13.57 12.69 -5.92
C ASN A 101 13.02 12.76 -7.35
N ILE A 102 12.05 13.64 -7.58
CA ILE A 102 11.43 13.84 -8.90
C ILE A 102 11.59 15.30 -9.33
N ASP A 103 12.14 15.51 -10.51
CA ASP A 103 12.38 16.83 -11.07
C ASP A 103 11.08 17.64 -11.24
N ASP A 104 11.15 18.94 -10.98
CA ASP A 104 10.02 19.88 -11.09
C ASP A 104 9.47 20.00 -12.53
N SER A 105 10.26 19.65 -13.55
CA SER A 105 9.84 19.63 -14.96
C SER A 105 9.02 18.40 -15.36
N THR A 106 8.87 17.39 -14.49
CA THR A 106 8.10 16.17 -14.79
C THR A 106 6.62 16.49 -14.93
N CYS A 107 6.10 16.49 -16.16
CA CYS A 107 4.79 17.06 -16.47
C CYS A 107 3.85 16.15 -17.27
N ASN A 108 4.33 15.00 -17.78
CA ASN A 108 3.50 14.05 -18.52
C ASN A 108 3.67 12.59 -18.06
N THR A 109 2.69 11.75 -18.40
CA THR A 109 2.63 10.35 -17.95
C THR A 109 3.79 9.52 -18.49
N THR A 110 4.28 9.80 -19.69
CA THR A 110 5.45 9.12 -20.28
C THR A 110 6.71 9.35 -19.45
N GLN A 111 7.03 10.60 -19.10
CA GLN A 111 8.18 10.95 -18.24
C GLN A 111 8.07 10.28 -16.87
N LEU A 112 6.91 10.42 -16.21
CA LEU A 112 6.69 9.82 -14.89
C LEU A 112 6.86 8.30 -14.93
N LEU A 113 6.30 7.63 -15.94
CA LEU A 113 6.44 6.18 -16.08
C LEU A 113 7.89 5.74 -16.34
N GLN A 114 8.69 6.53 -17.07
CA GLN A 114 10.11 6.26 -17.27
C GLN A 114 10.89 6.36 -15.95
N ILE A 115 10.66 7.42 -15.18
CA ILE A 115 11.26 7.61 -13.84
C ILE A 115 10.90 6.44 -12.93
N MET A 116 9.61 6.14 -12.79
CA MET A 116 9.14 5.06 -11.91
C MET A 116 9.74 3.69 -12.30
N LYS A 117 9.84 3.39 -13.60
CA LYS A 117 10.48 2.15 -14.07
C LYS A 117 11.97 2.10 -13.71
N LYS A 118 12.69 3.21 -13.92
CA LYS A 118 14.11 3.34 -13.56
C LYS A 118 14.32 3.14 -12.05
N ASP A 119 13.40 3.65 -11.24
CA ASP A 119 13.43 3.56 -9.77
C ASP A 119 12.87 2.23 -9.22
N GLY A 120 12.72 1.23 -10.08
CA GLY A 120 12.38 -0.14 -9.70
C GLY A 120 10.92 -0.39 -9.34
N TRP A 121 10.03 0.57 -9.60
CA TRP A 121 8.59 0.37 -9.43
C TRP A 121 8.08 -0.77 -10.32
N LYS A 122 7.09 -1.50 -9.83
CA LYS A 122 6.46 -2.62 -10.50
C LYS A 122 5.10 -2.21 -11.06
N LYS A 123 4.79 -2.73 -12.24
CA LYS A 123 3.51 -2.52 -12.92
C LYS A 123 2.60 -3.72 -12.71
N SER A 124 1.32 -3.49 -12.43
CA SER A 124 0.29 -4.53 -12.41
C SER A 124 -1.01 -4.03 -13.07
N LYS A 125 -1.66 -4.90 -13.83
CA LYS A 125 -2.98 -4.65 -14.45
C LYS A 125 -4.15 -5.21 -13.62
N ASN A 126 -3.86 -5.98 -12.57
CA ASN A 126 -4.91 -6.61 -11.77
C ASN A 126 -5.38 -5.64 -10.69
N TYR A 127 -6.41 -4.84 -10.98
CA TYR A 127 -6.96 -3.86 -10.05
C TYR A 127 -7.39 -4.48 -8.72
N LYS A 128 -7.79 -5.76 -8.66
CA LYS A 128 -8.15 -6.43 -7.39
C LYS A 128 -6.98 -6.53 -6.41
N LYS A 129 -5.74 -6.31 -6.87
CA LYS A 129 -4.52 -6.25 -6.05
C LYS A 129 -4.10 -4.83 -5.65
N LEU A 130 -4.90 -3.81 -6.00
CA LEU A 130 -4.65 -2.44 -5.57
C LEU A 130 -4.61 -2.36 -4.05
N LYS A 131 -3.63 -1.61 -3.55
CA LYS A 131 -3.47 -1.27 -2.14
C LYS A 131 -3.38 0.23 -1.97
N PRO A 132 -3.81 0.77 -0.82
CA PRO A 132 -3.72 2.20 -0.56
C PRO A 132 -2.31 2.76 -0.82
N GLY A 133 -2.25 3.92 -1.48
CA GLY A 133 -1.02 4.58 -1.89
C GLY A 133 -0.45 4.15 -3.25
N ASP A 134 -1.03 3.14 -3.90
CA ASP A 134 -0.65 2.77 -5.27
C ASP A 134 -1.01 3.88 -6.27
N ILE A 135 -0.15 4.07 -7.27
CA ILE A 135 -0.34 5.10 -8.31
C ILE A 135 -0.97 4.44 -9.53
N CYS A 136 -2.19 4.85 -9.84
CA CYS A 136 -2.98 4.33 -10.93
C CYS A 136 -2.82 5.15 -12.20
N PHE A 137 -3.01 4.48 -13.33
CA PHE A 137 -2.99 5.05 -14.67
C PHE A 137 -4.21 4.53 -15.43
N THR A 138 -4.85 5.43 -16.16
CA THR A 138 -6.03 5.15 -16.96
C THR A 138 -5.67 4.59 -18.35
N THR A 139 -6.67 4.25 -19.15
CA THR A 139 -6.48 4.05 -20.61
C THR A 139 -6.13 5.37 -21.30
N ASP A 140 -5.84 5.31 -22.60
CA ASP A 140 -5.90 6.53 -23.40
C ASP A 140 -7.37 6.95 -23.66
N GLU A 141 -7.54 8.07 -24.36
CA GLU A 141 -8.83 8.66 -24.73
C GLU A 141 -9.69 7.76 -25.63
N ASN A 142 -9.07 6.82 -26.35
CA ASN A 142 -9.73 5.84 -27.21
C ASN A 142 -9.93 4.48 -26.49
N LEU A 143 -9.75 4.46 -25.16
CA LEU A 143 -9.87 3.27 -24.31
C LEU A 143 -8.83 2.16 -24.60
N ASN A 144 -7.77 2.50 -25.34
CA ASN A 144 -6.71 1.57 -25.68
C ASN A 144 -5.76 1.41 -24.48
N LYS A 145 -5.66 0.16 -24.00
CA LYS A 145 -4.82 -0.22 -22.86
C LYS A 145 -3.32 -0.20 -23.15
N ASN A 146 -2.94 -0.07 -24.42
CA ASN A 146 -1.56 0.05 -24.87
C ASN A 146 -1.17 1.50 -25.23
N GLY A 147 -2.13 2.43 -25.19
CA GLY A 147 -1.88 3.85 -25.43
C GLY A 147 -1.25 4.59 -24.25
N ILE A 148 -1.11 5.90 -24.41
CA ILE A 148 -0.59 6.80 -23.36
C ILE A 148 -1.75 7.13 -22.40
N PRO A 149 -1.64 6.82 -21.10
CA PRO A 149 -2.68 7.14 -20.13
C PRO A 149 -3.04 8.63 -20.14
N THR A 150 -4.33 8.96 -20.19
CA THR A 150 -4.82 10.35 -20.11
C THR A 150 -4.63 10.93 -18.72
N HIS A 151 -4.71 10.07 -17.70
CA HIS A 151 -4.76 10.50 -16.31
C HIS A 151 -4.06 9.55 -15.35
N THR A 152 -3.57 10.10 -14.25
CA THR A 152 -2.97 9.36 -13.14
C THR A 152 -3.48 9.87 -11.79
N TYR A 153 -3.66 8.96 -10.84
CA TYR A 153 -4.25 9.23 -9.54
C TYR A 153 -3.73 8.27 -8.47
N ILE A 154 -3.95 8.59 -7.19
CA ILE A 154 -3.57 7.73 -6.06
C ILE A 154 -4.79 6.96 -5.60
N PHE A 155 -4.66 5.64 -5.51
CA PHE A 155 -5.70 4.79 -4.93
C PHE A 155 -5.67 4.89 -3.40
N MET A 156 -6.81 5.21 -2.78
CA MET A 156 -6.91 5.36 -1.33
C MET A 156 -7.65 4.19 -0.67
N GLY A 157 -8.57 3.54 -1.38
CA GLY A 157 -9.29 2.36 -0.89
C GLY A 157 -10.56 2.09 -1.69
N TRP A 158 -11.00 0.84 -1.69
CA TRP A 158 -12.30 0.49 -2.26
C TRP A 158 -13.42 1.10 -1.43
N ALA A 159 -14.48 1.55 -2.09
CA ALA A 159 -15.62 2.17 -1.41
C ALA A 159 -16.42 1.15 -0.59
N GLU A 160 -16.45 -0.10 -1.04
CA GLU A 160 -17.12 -1.21 -0.37
C GLU A 160 -16.23 -2.45 -0.47
N GLU A 161 -16.11 -3.20 0.63
CA GLU A 161 -15.31 -4.41 0.68
C GLU A 161 -15.85 -5.47 -0.30
N GLY A 162 -14.94 -6.12 -1.04
CA GLY A 162 -15.31 -7.13 -2.05
C GLY A 162 -15.91 -6.57 -3.34
N LYS A 163 -16.21 -5.27 -3.44
CA LYS A 163 -16.63 -4.61 -4.67
C LYS A 163 -15.50 -3.76 -5.26
N TYR A 164 -15.33 -3.85 -6.57
CA TYR A 164 -14.17 -3.29 -7.26
C TYR A 164 -14.52 -2.23 -8.31
N ASP A 165 -15.75 -1.70 -8.27
CA ASP A 165 -16.20 -0.70 -9.25
C ASP A 165 -15.89 0.73 -8.80
N TYR A 166 -16.03 1.04 -7.52
CA TYR A 166 -15.82 2.38 -6.98
C TYR A 166 -14.71 2.39 -5.93
N ALA A 167 -13.83 3.37 -6.04
CA ALA A 167 -12.77 3.61 -5.06
C ALA A 167 -12.67 5.07 -4.70
N TYR A 168 -12.23 5.32 -3.48
CA TYR A 168 -11.74 6.61 -3.08
C TYR A 168 -10.34 6.85 -3.66
N ILE A 169 -10.12 8.02 -4.24
CA ILE A 169 -8.87 8.40 -4.89
C ILE A 169 -8.45 9.83 -4.53
N CYS A 170 -7.17 10.13 -4.69
CA CYS A 170 -6.65 11.50 -4.70
C CYS A 170 -6.06 11.88 -6.05
N ASP A 171 -6.49 12.99 -6.64
CA ASP A 171 -5.93 13.54 -7.89
C ASP A 171 -6.16 15.06 -8.07
N ASN A 172 -5.75 15.61 -9.22
CA ASN A 172 -5.89 17.03 -9.54
C ASN A 172 -7.24 17.42 -10.19
N GLN A 173 -8.19 16.51 -10.38
CA GLN A 173 -9.49 16.78 -11.03
C GLN A 173 -10.52 17.40 -10.08
N ALA A 174 -10.08 18.04 -9.00
CA ALA A 174 -10.93 18.61 -7.95
C ALA A 174 -12.07 19.50 -8.49
N LYS A 175 -11.84 20.25 -9.59
CA LYS A 175 -12.88 21.07 -10.26
C LYS A 175 -14.13 20.27 -10.66
N ASP A 176 -13.94 19.03 -11.10
CA ASP A 176 -15.00 18.13 -11.54
C ASP A 176 -15.75 17.55 -10.33
N TYR A 177 -15.07 17.44 -9.17
CA TYR A 177 -15.59 16.84 -7.94
C TYR A 177 -15.94 17.86 -6.85
N SER A 178 -16.35 19.06 -7.24
CA SER A 178 -16.78 20.15 -6.34
C SER A 178 -15.70 20.57 -5.35
N GLY A 179 -14.47 20.76 -5.86
CA GLY A 179 -13.31 21.18 -5.09
C GLY A 179 -12.62 20.06 -4.30
N ARG A 180 -13.08 18.81 -4.43
CA ARG A 180 -12.55 17.69 -3.66
C ARG A 180 -11.41 16.97 -4.38
N ILE A 181 -10.19 17.14 -3.87
CA ILE A 181 -9.00 16.36 -4.28
C ILE A 181 -9.18 14.89 -3.91
N TYR A 182 -9.75 14.63 -2.74
CA TYR A 182 -10.11 13.30 -2.26
C TYR A 182 -11.59 13.01 -2.56
N HIS A 183 -11.88 12.10 -3.49
CA HIS A 183 -13.24 11.83 -3.95
C HIS A 183 -13.43 10.39 -4.42
N LEU A 184 -14.69 10.03 -4.64
CA LEU A 184 -15.10 8.73 -5.15
C LEU A 184 -15.06 8.72 -6.68
N ARG A 185 -14.54 7.66 -7.29
CA ARG A 185 -14.46 7.49 -8.75
C ARG A 185 -14.78 6.05 -9.16
N ASN A 186 -15.43 5.87 -10.31
CA ASN A 186 -15.56 4.57 -10.95
C ASN A 186 -14.22 4.15 -11.59
N ILE A 187 -13.76 2.95 -11.26
CA ILE A 187 -12.47 2.40 -11.66
C ILE A 187 -12.57 1.53 -12.90
N THR A 188 -13.69 0.82 -13.09
CA THR A 188 -13.81 -0.24 -14.10
C THR A 188 -14.47 0.22 -15.40
N LYS A 189 -15.25 1.30 -15.35
CA LYS A 189 -16.05 1.81 -16.46
C LYS A 189 -15.74 3.28 -16.74
N ILE A 190 -16.10 3.71 -17.95
CA ILE A 190 -16.14 5.12 -18.31
C ILE A 190 -17.19 5.80 -17.45
N ASP A 191 -16.88 7.01 -16.98
CA ASP A 191 -17.82 7.87 -16.27
C ASP A 191 -17.83 9.28 -16.88
N THR A 192 -18.88 10.05 -16.63
CA THR A 192 -18.98 11.45 -17.05
C THR A 192 -19.34 12.31 -15.85
N ILE A 193 -18.39 13.13 -15.42
CA ILE A 193 -18.53 14.00 -14.25
C ILE A 193 -18.45 15.45 -14.71
N LYS A 194 -19.53 16.22 -14.49
CA LYS A 194 -19.66 17.62 -14.93
C LYS A 194 -19.26 17.84 -16.40
N GLY A 195 -19.71 16.92 -17.27
CA GLY A 195 -19.44 16.97 -18.72
C GLY A 195 -18.03 16.56 -19.13
N SER A 196 -17.17 16.14 -18.20
CA SER A 196 -15.84 15.61 -18.50
C SER A 196 -15.83 14.09 -18.39
N THR A 197 -15.38 13.42 -19.47
CA THR A 197 -15.14 11.98 -19.50
C THR A 197 -14.06 11.58 -18.47
N LYS A 198 -14.24 10.42 -17.85
CA LYS A 198 -13.30 9.79 -16.94
C LYS A 198 -12.98 8.41 -17.48
N GLU A 199 -11.77 8.27 -18.02
CA GLU A 199 -11.31 7.00 -18.56
C GLU A 199 -11.14 5.96 -17.42
N PRO A 200 -11.41 4.68 -17.70
CA PRO A 200 -11.27 3.62 -16.73
C PRO A 200 -9.79 3.34 -16.43
N PHE A 201 -9.58 2.62 -15.33
CA PHE A 201 -8.28 2.10 -14.95
C PHE A 201 -7.68 1.17 -16.02
N ASN A 202 -6.36 1.26 -16.19
CA ASN A 202 -5.58 0.36 -17.03
C ASN A 202 -4.54 -0.44 -16.22
N PHE A 203 -3.72 0.26 -15.42
CA PHE A 203 -2.70 -0.37 -14.58
C PHE A 203 -2.34 0.52 -13.38
N PHE A 204 -1.65 -0.05 -12.41
CA PHE A 204 -1.00 0.70 -11.34
C PHE A 204 0.48 0.39 -11.25
N MET A 205 1.20 1.31 -10.63
CA MET A 205 2.60 1.24 -10.29
C MET A 205 2.75 1.24 -8.77
N TYR A 206 3.62 0.37 -8.25
CA TYR A 206 3.90 0.24 -6.83
C TYR A 206 5.38 -0.12 -6.57
N LYS A 207 5.92 0.23 -5.40
CA LYS A 207 7.20 -0.32 -4.92
C LYS A 207 6.91 -1.60 -4.15
N LYS A 208 7.76 -2.61 -4.32
CA LYS A 208 7.72 -3.79 -3.44
C LYS A 208 8.38 -3.45 -2.11
N LYS A 209 7.96 -4.12 -1.03
CA LYS A 209 8.72 -4.14 0.21
C LYS A 209 10.13 -4.60 -0.09
N GLY A 210 11.11 -3.82 0.37
CA GLY A 210 12.48 -4.30 0.41
C GLY A 210 12.51 -5.57 1.24
N ILE A 211 13.21 -6.59 0.75
CA ILE A 211 13.69 -7.65 1.62
C ILE A 211 14.73 -6.96 2.50
N ILE A 212 14.53 -6.95 3.82
CA ILE A 212 15.61 -6.62 4.75
C ILE A 212 16.73 -7.60 4.42
N ARG A 213 17.78 -7.11 3.77
CA ARG A 213 19.01 -7.89 3.55
C ARG A 213 19.85 -7.83 4.79
#